data_AF-A0A2V6ZZ08-F1
#
_entry.id   AF-A0A2V6ZZ08-F1
#
_cell.length_a   1.000
_cell.length_b   1.000
_cell.length_c   1.000
_cell.angle_alpha   90.00
_cell.angle_beta   90.00
_cell.angle_gamma   90.00
#
_symmetry.space_group_name_H-M   'P 1'
#
loop_
_entity.id
_entity.type
_entity.pdbx_description
1 polymer ?
#
loop_
_entity_poly.entity_id
_entity_poly.type
_entity_poly.pdbx_seq_one_letter_code
_entity_poly.pdbx_strand_id
1 'polypeptide(L)'
;MSRPATFWPSRRDWAARRREQRGGGEPSTRRRDSRSKRGADMKVLVIHGAGMNMRGKVQTEVFGTLTLPEYDVKIREYAGALGIQVEIFHSNIEGEVINRLYAAHDGGIDAAIINPDGFTRGYPALVAAISRVKFPTIEVHISNPARRGTHSEVLTASHGGIAGFGIVGYDLALRGLRALLTK
;
A
#
# COMPACT_ATOMS: atom_id res chain seq x y z
N MET A 1 -21.87 20.25 -30.44
CA MET A 1 -21.08 19.02 -30.21
C MET A 1 -20.65 19.01 -28.75
N SER A 2 -21.39 18.28 -27.91
CA SER A 2 -21.31 18.34 -26.45
C SER A 2 -20.42 17.21 -25.93
N ARG A 3 -19.49 17.53 -25.03
CA ARG A 3 -18.62 16.56 -24.34
C ARG A 3 -19.44 15.76 -23.32
N PRO A 4 -19.24 14.44 -23.14
CA PRO A 4 -19.92 13.71 -22.09
C PRO A 4 -19.27 14.01 -20.74
N ALA A 5 -20.10 14.35 -19.75
CA ALA A 5 -19.69 14.49 -18.36
C ALA A 5 -19.42 13.09 -17.78
N THR A 6 -18.17 12.85 -17.34
CA THR A 6 -17.83 11.67 -16.55
C THR A 6 -18.18 11.91 -15.09
N PHE A 7 -19.15 11.13 -14.62
CA PHE A 7 -19.67 11.14 -13.26
C PHE A 7 -18.66 10.44 -12.32
N TRP A 8 -17.81 11.21 -11.64
CA TRP A 8 -17.02 10.74 -10.51
C TRP A 8 -17.74 11.12 -9.20
N PRO A 9 -17.97 10.20 -8.25
CA PRO A 9 -18.52 10.56 -6.96
C PRO A 9 -17.52 11.42 -6.18
N SER A 10 -18.03 12.41 -5.45
CA SER A 10 -17.20 13.37 -4.73
C SER A 10 -16.66 12.76 -3.43
N ARG A 11 -15.58 13.33 -2.88
CA ARG A 11 -15.00 12.94 -1.58
C ARG A 11 -15.98 12.95 -0.39
N ARG A 12 -17.19 13.49 -0.55
CA ARG A 12 -18.27 13.45 0.47
C ARG A 12 -19.05 12.13 0.48
N ASP A 13 -19.01 11.33 -0.60
CA ASP A 13 -19.80 10.11 -0.74
C ASP A 13 -19.28 8.93 0.12
N TRP A 14 -18.00 8.97 0.51
CA TRP A 14 -17.39 7.97 1.39
C TRP A 14 -17.79 8.12 2.87
N ALA A 15 -18.16 9.33 3.30
CA ALA A 15 -18.50 9.61 4.70
C ALA A 15 -20.00 9.51 5.01
N ALA A 16 -20.87 9.64 4.01
CA ALA A 16 -22.32 9.72 4.19
C ALA A 16 -23.01 8.36 4.41
N ARG A 17 -22.44 7.25 3.92
CA ARG A 17 -23.03 5.90 4.08
C ARG A 17 -22.89 5.27 5.47
N ARG A 18 -22.24 5.94 6.43
CA ARG A 18 -22.04 5.44 7.80
C ARG A 18 -22.82 6.19 8.89
N ARG A 19 -23.70 7.13 8.54
CA ARG A 19 -24.41 7.98 9.53
C ARG A 19 -25.88 7.66 9.78
N GLU A 20 -26.42 6.60 9.20
CA GLU A 20 -27.86 6.29 9.34
C GLU A 20 -28.18 5.06 10.20
N GLN A 21 -27.28 4.71 11.14
CA GLN A 21 -27.57 3.73 12.19
C GLN A 21 -26.88 4.14 13.50
N ARG A 22 -27.44 5.11 14.21
CA ARG A 22 -27.15 5.35 15.63
C ARG A 22 -28.41 5.76 16.38
N GLY A 23 -29.25 4.78 16.67
CA GLY A 23 -30.16 4.82 17.82
C GLY A 23 -29.37 4.72 19.12
N GLY A 24 -29.84 5.41 20.16
CA GLY A 24 -29.17 5.59 21.44
C GLY A 24 -29.04 4.31 22.29
N GLY A 25 -27.99 4.30 23.11
CA GLY A 25 -27.73 3.27 24.13
C GLY A 25 -26.59 3.71 25.05
N GLU A 26 -26.79 3.51 26.35
CA GLU A 26 -26.00 3.95 27.52
C GLU A 26 -24.50 3.59 27.53
N PRO A 27 -23.68 4.25 28.39
CA PRO A 27 -22.23 4.09 28.37
C PRO A 27 -21.78 2.79 29.06
N SER A 28 -21.54 1.76 28.25
CA SER A 28 -20.92 0.50 28.69
C SER A 28 -19.40 0.64 28.88
N THR A 29 -18.92 0.26 30.07
CA THR A 29 -17.54 0.31 30.58
C THR A 29 -16.56 -0.71 29.95
N ARG A 30 -16.85 -1.28 28.77
CA ARG A 30 -15.99 -2.31 28.11
C ARG A 30 -15.16 -1.82 26.91
N ARG A 31 -14.79 -0.54 26.86
CA ARG A 31 -14.17 0.07 25.65
C ARG A 31 -12.64 -0.03 25.54
N ARG A 32 -11.92 -0.59 26.52
CA ARG A 32 -10.44 -0.60 26.51
C ARG A 32 -9.80 -1.82 25.84
N ASP A 33 -10.49 -2.94 25.69
CA ASP A 33 -9.84 -4.22 25.37
C ASP A 33 -9.85 -4.60 23.87
N SER A 34 -10.77 -4.05 23.07
CA SER A 34 -10.88 -4.39 21.63
C SER A 34 -9.98 -3.56 20.70
N ARG A 35 -9.33 -2.51 21.21
CA ARG A 35 -8.41 -1.69 20.42
C ARG A 35 -6.97 -2.21 20.42
N SER A 36 -6.55 -2.91 21.49
CA SER A 36 -5.19 -3.47 21.57
C SER A 36 -5.01 -4.69 20.67
N LYS A 37 -6.04 -5.53 20.51
CA LYS A 37 -6.00 -6.72 19.64
C LYS A 37 -5.83 -6.41 18.14
N ARG A 38 -6.48 -5.36 17.63
CA ARG A 38 -6.40 -5.01 16.19
C ARG A 38 -5.01 -4.57 15.71
N GLY A 39 -4.13 -4.14 16.62
CA GLY A 39 -2.75 -3.77 16.27
C GLY A 39 -1.84 -4.98 16.02
N ALA A 40 -2.09 -6.11 16.68
CA ALA A 40 -1.26 -7.32 16.61
C ALA A 40 -1.69 -8.31 15.51
N ASP A 41 -2.92 -8.16 14.99
CA ASP A 41 -3.49 -9.04 13.98
C ASP A 41 -3.42 -8.47 12.55
N MET A 42 -2.82 -7.29 12.37
CA MET A 42 -2.79 -6.61 11.07
C MET A 42 -1.93 -7.38 10.06
N LYS A 43 -2.50 -7.68 8.90
CA LYS A 43 -1.82 -8.34 7.78
C LYS A 43 -1.61 -7.39 6.61
N VAL A 44 -0.36 -7.18 6.23
CA VAL A 44 0.03 -6.28 5.14
C VAL A 44 0.67 -7.07 4.00
N LEU A 45 0.17 -6.88 2.80
CA LEU A 45 0.82 -7.37 1.58
C LEU A 45 1.86 -6.34 1.10
N VAL A 46 3.12 -6.76 0.94
CA VAL A 46 4.16 -5.96 0.29
C VAL A 46 4.42 -6.51 -1.11
N ILE A 47 4.26 -5.66 -2.12
CA ILE A 47 4.48 -5.98 -3.53
C ILE A 47 5.72 -5.22 -4.04
N HIS A 48 6.62 -5.97 -4.68
CA HIS A 48 7.70 -5.46 -5.49
C HIS A 48 7.38 -5.67 -6.97
N GLY A 49 7.35 -4.57 -7.73
CA GLY A 49 7.07 -4.57 -9.16
C GLY A 49 8.28 -4.90 -10.03
N ALA A 50 8.10 -4.79 -11.34
CA ALA A 50 9.10 -5.25 -12.31
C ALA A 50 10.47 -4.58 -12.15
N GLY A 51 11.53 -5.39 -12.16
CA GLY A 51 12.92 -4.95 -12.07
C GLY A 51 13.50 -4.95 -10.66
N MET A 52 12.67 -5.00 -9.61
CA MET A 52 13.14 -4.98 -8.21
C MET A 52 14.08 -6.14 -7.86
N ASN A 53 13.99 -7.29 -8.52
CA ASN A 53 14.91 -8.42 -8.33
C ASN A 53 16.36 -8.15 -8.78
N MET A 54 16.60 -7.03 -9.48
CA MET A 54 17.92 -6.57 -9.92
C MET A 54 18.58 -5.61 -8.92
N ARG A 55 17.89 -5.18 -7.86
CA ARG A 55 18.46 -4.36 -6.77
C ARG A 55 19.65 -5.07 -6.13
N GLY A 56 20.69 -4.31 -5.80
CA GLY A 56 21.94 -4.83 -5.24
C GLY A 56 22.82 -5.61 -6.23
N LYS A 57 22.37 -5.83 -7.48
CA LYS A 57 23.13 -6.55 -8.51
C LYS A 57 23.67 -5.63 -9.61
N VAL A 58 22.96 -4.54 -9.92
CA VAL A 58 23.31 -3.58 -10.97
C VAL A 58 23.18 -2.16 -10.47
N GLN A 59 24.01 -1.25 -11.00
CA GLN A 59 23.96 0.19 -10.71
C GLN A 59 23.93 0.48 -9.20
N THR A 60 24.75 -0.25 -8.42
CA THR A 60 24.75 -0.21 -6.95
C THR A 60 25.18 1.16 -6.41
N GLU A 61 25.94 1.92 -7.20
CA GLU A 61 26.32 3.30 -6.92
C GLU A 61 25.11 4.25 -6.91
N VAL A 62 24.05 3.91 -7.67
CA VAL A 62 22.83 4.72 -7.82
C VAL A 62 21.73 4.24 -6.87
N PHE A 63 21.61 2.93 -6.68
CA PHE A 63 20.48 2.32 -5.99
C PHE A 63 20.81 1.67 -4.65
N GLY A 64 22.08 1.74 -4.26
CA GLY A 64 22.60 1.06 -3.08
C GLY A 64 22.91 -0.41 -3.33
N THR A 65 23.55 -1.02 -2.34
CA THR A 65 24.03 -2.41 -2.39
C THR A 65 22.99 -3.42 -1.88
N LEU A 66 21.93 -2.95 -1.22
CA LEU A 66 20.91 -3.83 -0.67
C LEU A 66 20.16 -4.59 -1.79
N THR A 67 20.17 -5.91 -1.67
CA THR A 67 19.47 -6.86 -2.53
C THR A 67 18.01 -7.03 -2.12
N LEU A 68 17.17 -7.54 -3.02
CA LEU A 68 15.75 -7.77 -2.71
C LEU A 68 15.54 -8.69 -1.48
N PRO A 69 16.28 -9.81 -1.30
CA PRO A 69 16.19 -10.60 -0.07
C PRO A 69 16.53 -9.81 1.21
N GLU A 70 17.49 -8.87 1.14
CA GLU A 70 17.82 -8.02 2.29
C GLU A 70 16.75 -6.96 2.55
N TYR A 71 16.03 -6.50 1.52
CA TYR A 71 14.83 -5.68 1.69
C TYR A 71 13.78 -6.47 2.47
N ASP A 72 13.51 -7.71 2.06
CA ASP A 72 12.52 -8.56 2.70
C ASP A 72 12.82 -8.78 4.19
N VAL A 73 14.10 -8.98 4.56
CA VAL A 73 14.53 -9.07 5.96
C VAL A 73 14.21 -7.78 6.72
N LYS A 74 14.64 -6.63 6.21
CA LYS A 74 14.41 -5.33 6.86
C LYS A 74 12.92 -4.99 6.99
N ILE A 75 12.12 -5.29 5.97
CA ILE A 75 10.67 -5.08 5.98
C ILE A 75 10.01 -5.92 7.08
N ARG A 76 10.43 -7.19 7.22
CA ARG A 76 9.96 -8.06 8.31
C ARG A 76 10.38 -7.56 9.69
N GLU A 77 11.60 -7.05 9.84
CA GLU A 77 12.07 -6.43 11.09
C GLU A 77 11.21 -5.22 11.47
N TYR A 78 10.96 -4.30 10.53
CA TYR A 78 10.10 -3.14 10.75
C TYR A 78 8.67 -3.55 11.12
N ALA A 79 8.10 -4.52 10.39
CA ALA A 79 6.76 -5.03 10.66
C ALA A 79 6.68 -5.71 12.04
N GLY A 80 7.66 -6.53 12.39
CA GLY A 80 7.74 -7.21 13.70
C GLY A 80 7.81 -6.22 14.87
N ALA A 81 8.61 -5.16 14.75
CA ALA A 81 8.67 -4.09 15.74
C ALA A 81 7.33 -3.34 15.92
N LEU A 82 6.42 -3.44 14.94
CA LEU A 82 5.10 -2.81 14.96
C LEU A 82 3.97 -3.79 15.31
N GLY A 83 4.25 -5.09 15.45
CA GLY A 83 3.25 -6.14 15.64
C GLY A 83 2.45 -6.48 14.37
N ILE A 84 3.00 -6.20 13.19
CA ILE A 84 2.32 -6.39 11.89
C ILE A 84 2.84 -7.68 11.23
N GLN A 85 1.95 -8.49 10.69
CA GLN A 85 2.28 -9.62 9.83
C GLN A 85 2.44 -9.13 8.39
N VAL A 86 3.49 -9.56 7.70
CA VAL A 86 3.74 -9.20 6.30
C VAL A 86 3.83 -10.41 5.39
N GLU A 87 3.13 -10.34 4.27
CA GLU A 87 3.32 -11.23 3.13
C GLU A 87 4.05 -10.46 2.05
N ILE A 88 5.20 -10.95 1.58
CA ILE A 88 6.03 -10.26 0.59
C ILE A 88 5.96 -11.01 -0.74
N PHE A 89 5.74 -10.27 -1.83
CA PHE A 89 5.59 -10.80 -3.17
C PHE A 89 6.35 -9.94 -4.18
N HIS A 90 7.00 -10.58 -5.14
CA HIS A 90 7.67 -9.92 -6.27
C HIS A 90 7.22 -10.57 -7.58
N SER A 91 6.99 -9.76 -8.61
CA SER A 91 6.87 -10.26 -9.98
C SER A 91 7.29 -9.20 -11.01
N ASN A 92 7.82 -9.69 -12.13
CA ASN A 92 8.10 -8.89 -13.32
C ASN A 92 6.92 -8.85 -14.31
N ILE A 93 5.83 -9.56 -14.01
CA ILE A 93 4.66 -9.71 -14.88
C ILE A 93 3.48 -8.97 -14.25
N GLU A 94 2.92 -7.98 -14.95
CA GLU A 94 1.82 -7.16 -14.45
C GLU A 94 0.62 -8.00 -14.00
N GLY A 95 0.22 -8.99 -14.81
CA GLY A 95 -0.92 -9.86 -14.52
C GLY A 95 -0.76 -10.63 -13.21
N GLU A 96 0.46 -11.03 -12.84
CA GLU A 96 0.70 -11.72 -11.57
C GLU A 96 0.55 -10.77 -10.38
N VAL A 97 0.99 -9.52 -10.51
CA VAL A 97 0.78 -8.48 -9.48
C VAL A 97 -0.72 -8.19 -9.30
N ILE A 98 -1.46 -8.05 -10.41
CA ILE A 98 -2.91 -7.86 -10.38
C ILE A 98 -3.60 -9.05 -9.69
N ASN A 99 -3.27 -10.27 -10.10
CA ASN A 99 -3.84 -11.47 -9.51
C ASN A 99 -3.51 -11.58 -8.02
N ARG A 100 -2.30 -11.18 -7.62
CA ARG A 100 -1.90 -11.16 -6.21
C ARG A 100 -2.71 -10.17 -5.38
N LEU A 101 -3.00 -8.97 -5.92
CA LEU A 101 -3.86 -7.97 -5.31
C LEU A 101 -5.30 -8.49 -5.14
N TYR A 102 -5.84 -9.18 -6.15
CA TYR A 102 -7.17 -9.78 -6.06
C TYR A 102 -7.22 -10.95 -5.08
N ALA A 103 -6.22 -11.84 -5.09
CA ALA A 103 -6.12 -12.89 -4.08
C ALA A 103 -6.07 -12.32 -2.65
N ALA A 104 -5.35 -11.22 -2.44
CA ALA A 104 -5.33 -10.51 -1.15
C ALA A 104 -6.67 -9.89 -0.77
N HIS A 105 -7.45 -9.44 -1.76
CA HIS A 105 -8.80 -8.88 -1.55
C HIS A 105 -9.70 -9.92 -0.88
N ASP A 106 -9.59 -11.18 -1.29
CA ASP A 106 -10.38 -12.28 -0.75
C ASP A 106 -9.71 -12.93 0.47
N GLY A 107 -8.38 -12.91 0.56
CA GLY A 107 -7.57 -13.64 1.55
C GLY A 107 -7.38 -12.97 2.92
N GLY A 108 -8.09 -11.89 3.22
CA GLY A 108 -8.04 -11.26 4.55
C GLY A 108 -6.80 -10.40 4.81
N ILE A 109 -6.23 -9.80 3.76
CA ILE A 109 -5.22 -8.73 3.89
C ILE A 109 -5.90 -7.41 4.25
N ASP A 110 -5.34 -6.69 5.22
CA ASP A 110 -5.88 -5.43 5.74
C ASP A 110 -5.39 -4.20 4.96
N ALA A 111 -4.20 -4.27 4.37
CA ALA A 111 -3.58 -3.20 3.59
C ALA A 111 -2.46 -3.73 2.68
N ALA A 112 -2.06 -2.91 1.71
CA ALA A 112 -0.91 -3.19 0.87
C ALA A 112 0.12 -2.06 0.86
N ILE A 113 1.37 -2.43 0.60
CA ILE A 113 2.45 -1.54 0.22
C ILE A 113 2.92 -2.00 -1.16
N ILE A 114 3.04 -1.09 -2.12
CA ILE A 114 3.56 -1.40 -3.45
C ILE A 114 4.75 -0.52 -3.77
N ASN A 115 5.87 -1.12 -4.17
CA ASN A 115 6.91 -0.43 -4.91
C ASN A 115 6.80 -0.83 -6.38
N PRO A 116 6.22 0.03 -7.24
CA PRO A 116 5.90 -0.37 -8.60
C PRO A 116 7.15 -0.51 -9.48
N ASP A 117 8.24 0.19 -9.19
CA ASP A 117 9.48 0.24 -9.99
C ASP A 117 9.20 0.34 -11.51
N GLY A 118 9.41 -0.72 -12.29
CA GLY A 118 9.06 -0.75 -13.72
C GLY A 118 7.59 -0.48 -14.04
N PHE A 119 6.68 -0.69 -13.08
CA PHE A 119 5.24 -0.45 -13.22
C PHE A 119 4.78 0.97 -12.86
N THR A 120 5.71 1.91 -12.66
CA THR A 120 5.38 3.28 -12.21
C THR A 120 4.46 4.03 -13.20
N ARG A 121 4.57 3.76 -14.50
CA ARG A 121 3.82 4.43 -15.57
C ARG A 121 3.49 3.50 -16.72
N GLY A 122 2.34 3.70 -17.37
CA GLY A 122 1.92 2.93 -18.55
C GLY A 122 1.21 1.61 -18.22
N TYR A 123 0.75 1.43 -16.98
CA TYR A 123 0.11 0.20 -16.50
C TYR A 123 -1.29 0.49 -15.96
N PRO A 124 -2.25 0.87 -16.84
CA PRO A 124 -3.59 1.26 -16.41
C PRO A 124 -4.39 0.11 -15.78
N ALA A 125 -4.11 -1.14 -16.16
CA ALA A 125 -4.77 -2.31 -15.58
C ALA A 125 -4.35 -2.49 -14.11
N LEU A 126 -3.07 -2.32 -13.78
CA LEU A 126 -2.60 -2.30 -12.39
C LEU A 126 -3.23 -1.15 -11.58
N VAL A 127 -3.27 0.07 -12.13
CA VAL A 127 -3.90 1.23 -11.47
C VAL A 127 -5.39 0.96 -11.18
N ALA A 128 -6.10 0.37 -12.14
CA ALA A 128 -7.49 -0.03 -11.97
C ALA A 128 -7.65 -1.14 -10.91
N ALA A 129 -6.75 -2.12 -10.87
CA ALA A 129 -6.78 -3.18 -9.87
C ALA A 129 -6.61 -2.63 -8.45
N ILE A 130 -5.64 -1.72 -8.24
CA ILE A 130 -5.41 -1.05 -6.95
C ILE A 130 -6.64 -0.23 -6.53
N SER A 131 -7.31 0.43 -7.47
CA SER A 131 -8.53 1.21 -7.17
C SER A 131 -9.74 0.36 -6.80
N ARG A 132 -9.73 -0.95 -7.11
CA ARG A 132 -10.84 -1.88 -6.90
C ARG A 132 -10.70 -2.72 -5.63
N VAL A 133 -9.50 -2.84 -5.06
CA VAL A 133 -9.32 -3.57 -3.81
C VAL A 133 -9.92 -2.81 -2.63
N LYS A 134 -10.44 -3.54 -1.63
CA LYS A 134 -11.17 -2.95 -0.48
C LYS A 134 -10.27 -2.36 0.59
N PHE A 135 -8.96 -2.64 0.52
CA PHE A 135 -7.97 -2.22 1.50
C PHE A 135 -7.12 -1.05 0.96
N PRO A 136 -6.58 -0.19 1.82
CA PRO A 136 -5.69 0.89 1.40
C PRO A 136 -4.35 0.35 0.91
N THR A 137 -3.82 0.97 -0.15
CA THR A 137 -2.48 0.71 -0.68
C THR A 137 -1.61 1.95 -0.50
N ILE A 138 -0.39 1.81 0.03
CA ILE A 138 0.63 2.88 0.04
C ILE A 138 1.67 2.58 -1.02
N GLU A 139 1.96 3.55 -1.89
CA GLU A 139 3.08 3.47 -2.82
C GLU A 139 4.40 3.84 -2.12
N VAL A 140 5.46 3.06 -2.36
CA VAL A 140 6.81 3.34 -1.85
C VAL A 140 7.83 3.36 -3.00
N HIS A 141 8.66 4.40 -3.03
CA HIS A 141 9.86 4.45 -3.86
C HIS A 141 11.11 4.65 -3.00
N ILE A 142 12.14 3.85 -3.26
CA ILE A 142 13.45 3.98 -2.60
C ILE A 142 14.08 5.34 -2.89
N SER A 143 14.02 5.78 -4.15
CA SER A 143 14.46 7.11 -4.60
C SER A 143 13.28 8.06 -4.78
N ASN A 144 13.54 9.34 -5.05
CA ASN A 144 12.48 10.28 -5.39
C ASN A 144 12.30 10.35 -6.92
N PRO A 145 11.24 9.73 -7.50
CA PRO A 145 11.01 9.75 -8.95
C PRO A 145 10.69 11.15 -9.48
N ALA A 146 10.13 12.04 -8.67
CA ALA A 146 9.80 13.41 -9.07
C ALA A 146 11.05 14.24 -9.41
N ARG A 147 12.21 13.95 -8.77
CA ARG A 147 13.49 14.60 -9.11
C ARG A 147 13.96 14.29 -10.53
N ARG A 148 13.43 13.22 -11.15
CA ARG A 148 13.70 12.81 -12.53
C ARG A 148 12.54 13.14 -13.48
N GLY A 149 11.61 13.99 -13.06
CA GLY A 149 10.42 14.35 -13.87
C GLY A 149 9.43 13.20 -14.07
N THR A 150 9.52 12.14 -13.26
CA THR A 150 8.60 10.99 -13.36
C THR A 150 7.44 11.17 -12.38
N HIS A 151 6.22 11.21 -12.89
CA HIS A 151 4.99 11.13 -12.11
C HIS A 151 4.49 9.69 -12.08
N SER A 152 4.13 9.18 -10.91
CA SER A 152 3.59 7.82 -10.77
C SER A 152 2.10 7.79 -11.04
N GLU A 153 1.67 6.89 -11.93
CA GLU A 153 0.25 6.63 -12.19
C GLU A 153 -0.34 5.73 -11.10
N VAL A 154 0.46 4.82 -10.53
CA VAL A 154 0.09 3.97 -9.39
C VAL A 154 -0.28 4.80 -8.15
N LEU A 155 0.35 5.96 -7.99
CA LEU A 155 0.11 6.86 -6.85
C LEU A 155 -1.30 7.44 -6.88
N THR A 156 -1.87 7.60 -8.07
CA THR A 156 -3.23 8.14 -8.25
C THR A 156 -4.33 7.21 -7.72
N ALA A 157 -4.05 5.90 -7.67
CA ALA A 157 -4.92 4.88 -7.09
C ALA A 157 -4.56 4.53 -5.64
N SER A 158 -3.40 4.99 -5.16
CA SER A 158 -2.91 4.69 -3.82
C SER A 158 -3.50 5.65 -2.77
N HIS A 159 -3.62 5.19 -1.53
CA HIS A 159 -4.05 6.02 -0.40
C HIS A 159 -3.04 7.15 -0.10
N GLY A 160 -1.76 6.89 -0.33
CA GLY A 160 -0.67 7.83 -0.19
C GLY A 160 0.61 7.28 -0.80
N GLY A 161 1.65 8.12 -0.86
CA GLY A 161 2.95 7.77 -1.40
C GLY A 161 4.08 8.22 -0.50
N ILE A 162 5.16 7.43 -0.46
CA ILE A 162 6.41 7.73 0.25
C ILE A 162 7.54 7.53 -0.74
N ALA A 163 8.39 8.55 -0.91
CA ALA A 163 9.46 8.50 -1.90
C ALA A 163 10.74 9.17 -1.40
N GLY A 164 11.89 8.57 -1.72
CA GLY A 164 13.20 9.16 -1.47
C GLY A 164 13.81 8.93 -0.08
N PHE A 165 13.20 8.05 0.73
CA PHE A 165 13.68 7.71 2.07
C PHE A 165 14.46 6.40 2.12
N GLY A 166 14.82 5.83 0.96
CA GLY A 166 15.46 4.54 0.89
C GLY A 166 14.59 3.43 1.50
N ILE A 167 15.24 2.42 2.07
CA ILE A 167 14.55 1.27 2.69
C ILE A 167 13.65 1.69 3.87
N VAL A 168 13.97 2.79 4.56
CA VAL A 168 13.17 3.34 5.67
C VAL A 168 11.77 3.77 5.20
N GLY A 169 11.58 4.02 3.90
CA GLY A 169 10.27 4.27 3.32
C GLY A 169 9.23 3.17 3.62
N TYR A 170 9.66 1.91 3.76
CA TYR A 170 8.79 0.80 4.14
C TYR A 170 8.36 0.88 5.61
N ASP A 171 9.25 1.25 6.54
CA ASP A 171 8.89 1.48 7.95
C ASP A 171 7.86 2.62 8.08
N LEU A 172 8.10 3.73 7.36
CA LEU A 172 7.17 4.85 7.32
C LEU A 172 5.80 4.43 6.78
N ALA A 173 5.75 3.61 5.73
CA ALA A 173 4.51 3.08 5.16
C ALA A 173 3.77 2.20 6.18
N LEU A 174 4.47 1.26 6.83
CA LEU A 174 3.88 0.37 7.84
C LEU A 174 3.31 1.15 9.02
N ARG A 175 4.03 2.15 9.53
CA ARG A 175 3.54 3.05 10.60
C ARG A 175 2.31 3.84 10.16
N GLY A 176 2.33 4.34 8.92
CA GLY A 176 1.21 5.05 8.32
C GLY A 176 -0.04 4.18 8.24
N LEU A 177 0.08 2.95 7.73
CA LEU A 177 -1.00 1.97 7.65
C LEU A 177 -1.53 1.61 9.05
N ARG A 178 -0.64 1.37 10.02
CA ARG A 178 -1.04 1.09 11.40
C ARG A 178 -1.88 2.24 11.98
N ALA A 179 -1.43 3.47 11.82
CA ALA A 179 -2.15 4.65 12.29
C ALA A 179 -3.46 4.89 11.53
N LEU A 180 -3.54 4.50 10.25
CA LEU A 180 -4.75 4.62 9.43
C LEU A 180 -5.85 3.65 9.87
N LEU A 181 -5.50 2.39 10.15
CA LEU A 181 -6.47 1.32 10.40
C LEU A 181 -6.84 1.12 11.87
N THR A 182 -6.09 1.72 12.80
CA THR A 182 -6.37 1.65 14.25
C THR A 182 -7.27 2.76 14.78
N LYS A 183 -7.65 3.73 13.93
CA LYS A 183 -8.60 4.81 14.25
C LYS A 183 -10.05 4.32 14.29
#